data_AF-A0A956EPN7-F1
#
_entry.id   AF-A0A956EPN7-F1
#
_cell.length_a   1.000
_cell.length_b   1.000
_cell.length_c   1.000
_cell.angle_alpha   90.00
_cell.angle_beta   90.00
_cell.angle_gamma   90.00
#
_symmetry.space_group_name_H-M   'P 1'
#
loop_
_entity.id
_entity.type
_entity.pdbx_description
1 polymer ?
#
loop_
_entity_poly.entity_id
_entity_poly.type
_entity_poly.pdbx_seq_one_letter_code
_entity_poly.pdbx_strand_id
1 'polypeptide(L)'
;MHSKLGMVTSVEAQATRAGVAVLEAGGNAVDAAVAVGYALAVTHPSAGNIGGGGFLLVRPPGGPTVAIDFREVAPQGLTQADFNAMIEAKGVGPAASGVPGSVAGLNLAQRRFGKLKLSEVMQPAIDLASKGHIIGQREGLTLGWSHRALRNNPEARKALAPKKKPLKPGQRLFRKDLGRTLERIAQQGDAGFYEGKTAEAIVAAMEKTG
;
A
#
# COMPACT_ATOMS: atom_id res chain seq x y z
N MET A 1 -12.05 -23.89 -5.22
CA MET A 1 -12.89 -23.22 -6.25
C MET A 1 -12.12 -23.19 -7.55
N HIS A 2 -12.74 -23.56 -8.68
CA HIS A 2 -12.13 -23.52 -10.01
C HIS A 2 -12.73 -22.34 -10.78
N SER A 3 -11.91 -21.60 -11.53
CA SER A 3 -12.33 -20.44 -12.33
C SER A 3 -11.79 -20.57 -13.75
N LYS A 4 -12.60 -20.19 -14.75
CA LYS A 4 -12.17 -20.12 -16.16
C LYS A 4 -11.48 -18.79 -16.52
N LEU A 5 -11.55 -17.78 -15.63
CA LEU A 5 -10.97 -16.45 -15.86
C LEU A 5 -9.57 -16.27 -15.23
N GLY A 6 -9.21 -17.12 -14.26
CA GLY A 6 -7.97 -17.03 -13.50
C GLY A 6 -8.20 -17.19 -11.99
N MET A 7 -7.10 -17.22 -11.24
CA MET A 7 -7.10 -17.37 -9.78
C MET A 7 -6.30 -16.23 -9.14
N VAL A 8 -6.88 -15.61 -8.10
CA VAL A 8 -6.23 -14.56 -7.30
C VAL A 8 -6.08 -15.08 -5.88
N THR A 9 -4.89 -14.92 -5.31
CA THR A 9 -4.62 -15.28 -3.91
C THR A 9 -3.90 -14.13 -3.22
N SER A 10 -4.26 -13.86 -1.97
CA SER A 10 -3.61 -12.84 -1.13
C SER A 10 -3.87 -13.14 0.34
N VAL A 11 -3.20 -12.42 1.24
CA VAL A 11 -3.34 -12.62 2.70
C VAL A 11 -4.68 -12.12 3.26
N GLU A 12 -5.38 -11.22 2.55
CA GLU A 12 -6.66 -10.65 2.98
C GLU A 12 -7.77 -10.91 1.96
N ALA A 13 -8.89 -11.47 2.42
CA ALA A 13 -9.99 -11.86 1.52
C ALA A 13 -10.58 -10.67 0.73
N GLN A 14 -10.56 -9.46 1.29
CA GLN A 14 -11.01 -8.25 0.60
C GLN A 14 -10.06 -7.81 -0.51
N ALA A 15 -8.75 -7.96 -0.32
CA ALA A 15 -7.78 -7.69 -1.37
C ALA A 15 -7.86 -8.74 -2.49
N THR A 16 -8.05 -10.01 -2.14
CA THR A 16 -8.34 -11.05 -3.13
C THR A 16 -9.60 -10.71 -3.93
N ARG A 17 -10.68 -10.27 -3.28
CA ARG A 17 -11.90 -9.84 -3.98
C ARG A 17 -11.68 -8.65 -4.89
N ALA A 18 -10.81 -7.70 -4.53
CA ALA A 18 -10.44 -6.59 -5.41
C ALA A 18 -9.80 -7.09 -6.71
N GLY A 19 -8.84 -8.02 -6.62
CA GLY A 19 -8.23 -8.62 -7.81
C GLY A 19 -9.22 -9.45 -8.64
N VAL A 20 -10.11 -10.20 -8.00
CA VAL A 20 -11.18 -10.96 -8.69
C VAL A 20 -12.12 -10.02 -9.45
N ALA A 21 -12.58 -8.94 -8.81
CA ALA A 21 -13.46 -7.96 -9.45
C ALA A 21 -12.82 -7.33 -10.70
N VAL A 22 -11.50 -7.12 -10.67
CA VAL A 22 -10.74 -6.61 -11.82
C VAL A 22 -10.61 -7.64 -12.95
N LEU A 23 -10.45 -8.93 -12.63
CA LEU A 23 -10.53 -10.00 -13.65
C LEU A 23 -11.93 -10.10 -14.25
N GLU A 24 -12.97 -10.01 -13.42
CA GLU A 24 -14.38 -10.03 -13.86
C GLU A 24 -14.72 -8.82 -14.75
N ALA A 25 -14.09 -7.67 -14.51
CA ALA A 25 -14.17 -6.48 -15.37
C ALA A 25 -13.36 -6.62 -16.68
N GLY A 26 -12.77 -7.78 -16.96
CA GLY A 26 -12.04 -8.07 -18.19
C GLY A 26 -10.57 -7.66 -18.17
N GLY A 27 -10.02 -7.34 -16.99
CA GLY A 27 -8.59 -7.15 -16.77
C GLY A 27 -7.79 -8.45 -16.86
N ASN A 28 -6.47 -8.32 -16.87
CA ASN A 28 -5.53 -9.44 -16.90
C ASN A 28 -4.89 -9.68 -15.51
N ALA A 29 -3.95 -10.63 -15.46
CA ALA A 29 -3.27 -10.98 -14.22
C ALA A 29 -2.48 -9.81 -13.59
N VAL A 30 -1.95 -8.88 -14.39
CA VAL A 30 -1.25 -7.70 -13.88
C VAL A 30 -2.23 -6.67 -13.34
N ASP A 31 -3.34 -6.40 -14.04
CA ASP A 31 -4.41 -5.54 -13.51
C ASP A 31 -4.87 -6.05 -12.13
N ALA A 32 -5.12 -7.36 -12.03
CA ALA A 32 -5.54 -7.99 -10.77
C ALA A 32 -4.47 -7.91 -9.68
N ALA A 33 -3.20 -8.10 -10.02
CA ALA A 33 -2.09 -7.97 -9.07
C ALA A 33 -1.92 -6.54 -8.55
N VAL A 34 -2.06 -5.54 -9.43
CA VAL A 34 -2.00 -4.11 -9.06
C VAL A 34 -3.19 -3.75 -8.15
N ALA A 35 -4.40 -4.24 -8.46
CA ALA A 35 -5.58 -4.06 -7.61
C ALA A 35 -5.38 -4.67 -6.22
N VAL A 36 -4.82 -5.88 -6.14
CA VAL A 36 -4.47 -6.54 -4.87
C VAL A 36 -3.43 -5.73 -4.11
N GLY A 37 -2.38 -5.24 -4.77
CA GLY A 37 -1.33 -4.42 -4.15
C GLY A 37 -1.90 -3.18 -3.45
N TYR A 38 -2.71 -2.40 -4.16
CA TYR A 38 -3.36 -1.23 -3.58
C TYR A 38 -4.41 -1.58 -2.51
N ALA A 39 -5.17 -2.66 -2.68
CA ALA A 39 -6.13 -3.10 -1.67
C ALA A 39 -5.44 -3.59 -0.37
N LEU A 40 -4.27 -4.22 -0.46
CA LEU A 40 -3.46 -4.61 0.69
C LEU A 40 -2.86 -3.39 1.41
N ALA A 41 -2.56 -2.29 0.70
CA ALA A 41 -2.17 -1.04 1.36
C ALA A 41 -3.26 -0.49 2.30
N VAL A 42 -4.52 -0.87 2.08
CA VAL A 42 -5.66 -0.52 2.93
C VAL A 42 -5.93 -1.58 4.00
N THR A 43 -6.03 -2.84 3.59
CA THR A 43 -6.56 -3.97 4.39
C THR A 43 -5.48 -4.76 5.15
N HIS A 44 -4.20 -4.54 4.84
CA HIS A 44 -3.09 -5.22 5.49
C HIS A 44 -1.96 -4.24 5.88
N PRO A 45 -2.25 -3.25 6.75
CA PRO A 45 -1.33 -2.13 7.03
C PRO A 45 0.01 -2.53 7.66
N SER A 46 0.14 -3.75 8.17
CA SER A 46 1.41 -4.27 8.70
C SER A 46 2.44 -4.65 7.63
N ALA A 47 2.03 -4.79 6.36
CA ALA A 47 2.95 -5.14 5.27
C ALA A 47 2.56 -4.54 3.91
N GLY A 48 1.26 -4.50 3.59
CA GLY A 48 0.77 -3.80 2.40
C GLY A 48 0.98 -2.29 2.56
N ASN A 49 1.62 -1.66 1.58
CA ASN A 49 2.08 -0.29 1.72
C ASN A 49 2.04 0.49 0.39
N ILE A 50 1.86 1.81 0.50
CA ILE A 50 2.28 2.78 -0.53
C ILE A 50 3.52 3.57 -0.10
N GLY A 51 3.96 3.40 1.15
CA GLY A 51 5.10 4.09 1.77
C GLY A 51 6.37 3.25 1.91
N GLY A 52 6.44 2.08 1.27
CA GLY A 52 7.63 1.22 1.21
C GLY A 52 7.92 0.84 -0.24
N GLY A 53 8.45 -0.38 -0.44
CA GLY A 53 8.82 -0.89 -1.76
C GLY A 53 8.57 -2.40 -1.91
N GLY A 54 9.08 -2.97 -3.00
CA GLY A 54 8.91 -4.39 -3.27
C GLY A 54 9.39 -4.83 -4.65
N PHE A 55 8.95 -6.02 -5.05
CA PHE A 55 9.27 -6.62 -6.34
C PHE A 55 8.02 -7.24 -6.95
N LEU A 56 7.94 -7.24 -8.28
CA LEU A 56 6.91 -7.94 -9.04
C LEU A 56 7.56 -8.79 -10.13
N LEU A 57 7.20 -10.08 -10.18
CA LEU A 57 7.54 -10.94 -11.30
C LEU A 57 6.33 -11.09 -12.21
N VAL A 58 6.51 -10.74 -13.49
CA VAL A 58 5.48 -10.84 -14.52
C VAL A 58 5.92 -11.88 -15.54
N ARG A 59 5.05 -12.84 -15.86
CA ARG A 59 5.24 -13.81 -16.95
C ARG A 59 4.21 -13.55 -18.04
N PRO A 60 4.52 -12.74 -19.06
CA PRO A 60 3.64 -12.57 -20.22
C PRO A 60 3.48 -13.89 -20.99
N PRO A 61 2.35 -14.10 -21.69
CA PRO A 61 2.17 -15.26 -22.56
C PRO A 61 3.29 -15.34 -23.61
N GLY A 62 3.97 -16.49 -23.69
CA GLY A 62 5.04 -16.73 -24.67
C GLY A 62 6.32 -15.89 -24.48
N GLY A 63 6.37 -14.98 -23.51
CA GLY A 63 7.50 -14.09 -23.26
C GLY A 63 8.39 -14.53 -22.10
N PRO A 64 9.57 -13.89 -21.91
CA PRO A 64 10.40 -14.12 -20.74
C PRO A 64 9.73 -13.60 -19.47
N THR A 65 10.17 -14.10 -18.32
CA THR A 65 9.78 -13.51 -17.03
C THR A 65 10.46 -12.15 -16.88
N VAL A 66 9.71 -11.13 -16.49
CA VAL A 66 10.19 -9.77 -16.23
C VAL A 66 10.12 -9.51 -14.74
N ALA A 67 11.22 -9.03 -14.16
CA ALA A 67 11.24 -8.51 -12.81
C ALA A 67 11.09 -6.99 -12.84
N ILE A 68 10.21 -6.47 -12.00
CA ILE A 68 10.12 -5.04 -11.68
C ILE A 68 10.61 -4.89 -10.25
N ASP A 69 11.77 -4.25 -10.09
CA ASP A 69 12.32 -3.85 -8.81
C ASP A 69 11.85 -2.43 -8.48
N PHE A 70 11.14 -2.31 -7.37
CA PHE A 70 10.70 -1.05 -6.80
C PHE A 70 10.97 -1.04 -5.29
N ARG A 71 12.07 -1.66 -4.88
CA ARG A 71 12.62 -1.56 -3.54
C ARG A 71 12.89 -0.09 -3.20
N GLU A 72 12.72 0.25 -1.94
CA GLU A 72 13.10 1.55 -1.41
C GLU A 72 14.59 1.82 -1.64
N VAL A 73 14.91 3.08 -1.89
CA VAL A 73 16.30 3.55 -1.98
C VAL A 73 16.61 4.50 -0.83
N ALA A 74 17.89 4.59 -0.48
CA ALA A 74 18.35 5.59 0.47
C ALA A 74 18.02 7.01 -0.04
N PRO A 75 17.50 7.92 0.82
CA PRO A 75 17.42 9.33 0.50
C PRO A 75 18.74 9.89 -0.05
N GLN A 76 18.66 10.84 -0.97
CA GLN A 76 19.86 11.52 -1.46
C GLN A 76 20.45 12.40 -0.35
N GLY A 77 21.78 12.48 -0.29
CA GLY A 77 22.49 13.37 0.63
C GLY A 77 22.65 12.83 2.06
N LEU A 78 22.36 11.55 2.32
CA LEU A 78 22.65 10.95 3.63
C LEU A 78 24.13 11.05 3.98
N THR A 79 24.40 11.44 5.22
CA THR A 79 25.71 11.45 5.84
C THR A 79 25.98 10.18 6.65
N GLN A 80 27.22 9.97 7.08
CA GLN A 80 27.56 8.89 8.03
C GLN A 80 26.80 9.04 9.35
N ALA A 81 26.53 10.28 9.79
CA ALA A 81 25.76 10.53 11.01
C ALA A 81 24.30 10.08 10.85
N ASP A 82 23.68 10.35 9.70
CA ASP A 82 22.32 9.90 9.40
C ASP A 82 22.24 8.37 9.37
N PHE A 83 23.24 7.72 8.78
CA PHE A 83 23.34 6.26 8.78
C PHE A 83 23.48 5.70 10.21
N ASN A 84 24.32 6.31 11.05
CA ASN A 84 24.46 5.88 12.45
C ASN A 84 23.14 6.06 13.23
N ALA A 85 22.45 7.19 13.02
CA ALA A 85 21.15 7.46 13.62
C ALA A 85 20.09 6.41 13.19
N MET A 86 20.09 5.98 11.92
CA MET A 86 19.24 4.89 11.44
C MET A 86 19.52 3.57 12.19
N ILE A 87 20.80 3.22 12.41
CA ILE A 87 21.18 2.01 13.15
C ILE A 87 20.73 2.10 14.61
N GLU A 88 20.95 3.24 15.26
CA GLU A 88 20.51 3.51 16.64
C GLU A 88 18.98 3.44 16.78
N ALA A 89 18.26 3.91 15.76
CA ALA A 89 16.80 3.87 15.67
C ALA A 89 16.25 2.44 15.54
N LYS A 90 17.09 1.43 15.22
CA LYS A 90 16.74 0.01 15.12
C LYS A 90 15.49 -0.24 14.25
N GLY A 91 15.38 0.50 13.14
CA GLY A 91 14.27 0.38 12.21
C GLY A 91 12.98 1.09 12.64
N VAL A 92 13.03 2.00 13.61
CA VAL A 92 11.86 2.74 14.11
C VAL A 92 12.01 4.25 13.93
N GLY A 93 11.05 4.88 13.28
CA GLY A 93 11.01 6.34 13.12
C GLY A 93 11.48 6.83 11.75
N PRO A 94 11.47 8.14 11.53
CA PRO A 94 11.74 8.75 10.22
C PRO A 94 13.15 8.44 9.69
N ALA A 95 14.18 8.46 10.54
CA ALA A 95 15.55 8.07 10.18
C ALA A 95 15.68 6.65 9.60
N ALA A 96 14.70 5.77 9.84
CA ALA A 96 14.66 4.41 9.29
C ALA A 96 13.90 4.30 7.94
N SER A 97 13.47 5.42 7.36
CA SER A 97 12.64 5.43 6.15
C SER A 97 13.49 5.57 4.88
N GLY A 98 13.28 4.65 3.93
CA GLY A 98 13.74 4.81 2.55
C GLY A 98 12.74 5.58 1.69
N VAL A 99 13.15 6.00 0.49
CA VAL A 99 12.25 6.61 -0.50
C VAL A 99 11.27 5.52 -1.01
N PRO A 100 9.94 5.71 -0.87
CA PRO A 100 8.96 4.67 -1.24
C PRO A 100 8.93 4.37 -2.74
N GLY A 101 9.03 3.09 -3.12
CA GLY A 101 8.95 2.63 -4.52
C GLY A 101 7.61 2.02 -4.94
N SER A 102 6.75 1.62 -3.99
CA SER A 102 5.53 0.84 -4.27
C SER A 102 4.59 1.46 -5.29
N VAL A 103 4.34 2.77 -5.23
CA VAL A 103 3.45 3.45 -6.18
C VAL A 103 4.04 3.44 -7.59
N ALA A 104 5.31 3.83 -7.74
CA ALA A 104 5.99 3.82 -9.03
C ALA A 104 6.05 2.41 -9.63
N GLY A 105 6.36 1.39 -8.82
CA GLY A 105 6.44 0.00 -9.28
C GLY A 105 5.11 -0.57 -9.75
N LEU A 106 4.05 -0.39 -8.96
CA LEU A 106 2.70 -0.85 -9.32
C LEU A 106 2.16 -0.11 -10.55
N ASN A 107 2.36 1.21 -10.62
CA ASN A 107 1.93 2.00 -11.77
C ASN A 107 2.74 1.66 -13.02
N LEU A 108 4.04 1.37 -12.91
CA LEU A 108 4.86 0.90 -14.02
C LEU A 108 4.37 -0.46 -14.54
N ALA A 109 4.06 -1.40 -13.63
CA ALA A 109 3.46 -2.69 -14.01
C ALA A 109 2.14 -2.49 -14.77
N GLN A 110 1.28 -1.61 -14.25
CA GLN A 110 0.01 -1.28 -14.87
C GLN A 110 0.21 -0.65 -16.26
N ARG A 111 1.09 0.33 -16.40
CA ARG A 111 1.38 0.99 -17.69
C ARG A 111 1.94 0.02 -18.73
N ARG A 112 2.80 -0.91 -18.31
CA ARG A 112 3.55 -1.79 -19.22
C ARG A 112 2.77 -3.04 -19.61
N PHE A 113 1.96 -3.58 -18.70
CA PHE A 113 1.32 -4.88 -18.87
C PHE A 113 -0.17 -4.90 -18.54
N GLY A 114 -0.73 -3.84 -17.95
CA GLY A 114 -2.16 -3.73 -17.66
C GLY A 114 -3.00 -3.56 -18.91
N LYS A 115 -4.29 -3.87 -18.81
CA LYS A 115 -5.29 -3.71 -19.87
C LYS A 115 -6.33 -2.65 -19.53
N LEU A 116 -6.64 -2.46 -18.25
CA LEU A 116 -7.62 -1.48 -17.78
C LEU A 116 -6.97 -0.14 -17.42
N LYS A 117 -7.78 0.92 -17.26
CA LYS A 117 -7.26 2.20 -16.76
C LYS A 117 -6.87 2.04 -15.30
N LEU A 118 -5.80 2.74 -14.89
CA LEU A 118 -5.33 2.71 -13.49
C LEU A 118 -6.44 3.07 -12.50
N SER A 119 -7.29 4.04 -12.82
CA SER A 119 -8.42 4.45 -11.98
C SER A 119 -9.44 3.33 -11.76
N GLU A 120 -9.70 2.51 -12.78
CA GLU A 120 -10.61 1.35 -12.68
C GLU A 120 -9.99 0.26 -11.79
N VAL A 121 -8.69 0.00 -11.96
CA VAL A 121 -7.93 -0.98 -11.17
C VAL A 121 -7.82 -0.58 -9.70
N MET A 122 -7.69 0.71 -9.41
CA MET A 122 -7.55 1.23 -8.04
C MET A 122 -8.89 1.45 -7.31
N GLN A 123 -10.01 1.51 -8.04
CA GLN A 123 -11.31 1.81 -7.45
C GLN A 123 -11.69 0.91 -6.25
N PRO A 124 -11.45 -0.42 -6.28
CA PRO A 124 -11.72 -1.26 -5.12
C PRO A 124 -10.95 -0.83 -3.85
N ALA A 125 -9.68 -0.42 -3.99
CA ALA A 125 -8.87 0.03 -2.87
C ALA A 125 -9.37 1.39 -2.32
N ILE A 126 -9.75 2.30 -3.22
CA ILE A 126 -10.35 3.60 -2.87
C ILE A 126 -11.64 3.38 -2.07
N ASP A 127 -12.51 2.47 -2.53
CA ASP A 127 -13.75 2.12 -1.86
C ASP A 127 -13.51 1.50 -0.47
N LEU A 128 -12.60 0.55 -0.35
CA LEU A 128 -12.21 -0.05 0.93
C LEU A 128 -11.73 1.01 1.93
N ALA A 129 -10.95 2.00 1.47
CA ALA A 129 -10.43 3.04 2.34
C ALA A 129 -11.50 4.09 2.74
N SER A 130 -12.32 4.52 1.78
CA SER A 130 -13.27 5.64 1.94
C SER A 130 -14.60 5.21 2.57
N LYS A 131 -15.19 4.11 2.08
CA LYS A 131 -16.44 3.50 2.58
C LYS A 131 -16.18 2.57 3.78
N GLY A 132 -14.89 2.31 4.04
CA GLY A 132 -14.41 1.48 5.12
C GLY A 132 -14.52 -0.01 4.80
N HIS A 133 -13.62 -0.80 5.39
CA HIS A 133 -13.54 -2.24 5.22
C HIS A 133 -13.79 -2.97 6.54
N ILE A 134 -14.22 -4.23 6.46
CA ILE A 134 -14.39 -5.08 7.65
C ILE A 134 -13.04 -5.70 7.98
N ILE A 135 -12.57 -5.54 9.21
CA ILE A 135 -11.27 -6.05 9.63
C ILE A 135 -11.28 -7.58 9.57
N GLY A 136 -10.28 -8.11 8.84
CA GLY A 136 -10.03 -9.53 8.71
C GLY A 136 -9.40 -10.13 9.97
N GLN A 137 -9.30 -11.46 10.02
CA GLN A 137 -8.65 -12.15 11.15
C GLN A 137 -7.18 -11.76 11.27
N ARG A 138 -6.44 -11.73 10.15
CA ARG A 138 -5.01 -11.42 10.14
C ARG A 138 -4.76 -9.95 10.49
N GLU A 139 -5.46 -9.01 9.85
CA GLU A 139 -5.40 -7.59 10.22
C GLU A 139 -5.73 -7.34 11.71
N GLY A 140 -6.78 -7.97 12.25
CA GLY A 140 -7.12 -7.81 13.67
C GLY A 140 -6.02 -8.31 14.62
N LEU A 141 -5.37 -9.42 14.29
CA LEU A 141 -4.22 -9.93 15.03
C LEU A 141 -3.03 -8.96 14.99
N THR A 142 -2.67 -8.45 13.81
CA THR A 142 -1.52 -7.54 13.66
C THR A 142 -1.78 -6.19 14.32
N LEU A 143 -3.00 -5.65 14.25
CA LEU A 143 -3.39 -4.45 15.00
C LEU A 143 -3.27 -4.66 16.52
N GLY A 144 -3.60 -5.85 17.02
CA GLY A 144 -3.41 -6.23 18.41
C GLY A 144 -1.93 -6.19 18.83
N TRP A 145 -1.07 -6.85 18.06
CA TRP A 145 0.39 -6.88 18.32
C TRP A 145 1.03 -5.48 18.22
N SER A 146 0.61 -4.68 17.26
CA SER A 146 1.15 -3.33 17.04
C SER A 146 0.60 -2.28 18.00
N HIS A 147 -0.39 -2.60 18.85
CA HIS A 147 -1.06 -1.60 19.69
C HIS A 147 -0.13 -0.80 20.59
N ARG A 148 0.90 -1.44 21.15
CA ARG A 148 1.90 -0.76 21.97
C ARG A 148 2.72 0.27 21.18
N ALA A 149 3.04 -0.01 19.92
CA ALA A 149 3.71 0.94 19.04
C ALA A 149 2.74 2.05 18.61
N LEU A 150 1.52 1.68 18.19
CA LEU A 150 0.49 2.62 17.77
C LEU A 150 0.15 3.64 18.85
N ARG A 151 0.06 3.23 20.13
CA ARG A 151 -0.31 4.16 21.22
C ARG A 151 0.72 5.29 21.40
N ASN A 152 1.97 5.06 21.03
CA ASN A 152 3.07 6.01 21.16
C ASN A 152 3.15 6.99 19.96
N ASN A 153 2.38 6.76 18.89
CA ASN A 153 2.29 7.65 17.74
C ASN A 153 0.84 8.17 17.60
N PRO A 154 0.56 9.45 17.92
CA PRO A 154 -0.80 10.00 17.89
C PRO A 154 -1.51 9.86 16.55
N GLU A 155 -0.81 10.05 15.43
CA GLU A 155 -1.38 9.94 14.07
C GLU A 155 -1.69 8.48 13.72
N ALA A 156 -0.78 7.56 14.02
CA ALA A 156 -1.01 6.12 13.81
C ALA A 156 -2.17 5.62 14.69
N ARG A 157 -2.26 6.08 15.94
CA ARG A 157 -3.39 5.78 16.84
C ARG A 157 -4.69 6.32 16.30
N LYS A 158 -4.72 7.55 15.78
CA LYS A 158 -5.91 8.15 15.16
C LYS A 158 -6.38 7.33 13.95
N ALA A 159 -5.44 6.87 13.12
CA ALA A 159 -5.73 6.12 11.91
C ALA A 159 -6.16 4.66 12.16
N LEU A 160 -5.57 3.97 13.14
CA LEU A 160 -5.70 2.51 13.31
C LEU A 160 -6.29 2.06 14.65
N ALA A 161 -6.45 2.98 15.61
CA ALA A 161 -7.03 2.72 16.93
C ALA A 161 -7.88 3.91 17.43
N PRO A 162 -8.91 4.35 16.68
CA PRO A 162 -9.65 5.60 16.93
C PRO A 162 -10.34 5.65 18.31
N LYS A 163 -10.68 4.48 18.89
CA LYS A 163 -11.26 4.35 20.24
C LYS A 163 -10.22 4.06 21.33
N LYS A 164 -8.93 4.35 21.07
CA LYS A 164 -7.78 4.04 21.95
C LYS A 164 -7.65 2.54 22.31
N LYS A 165 -8.31 1.66 21.57
CA LYS A 165 -8.23 0.21 21.70
C LYS A 165 -7.94 -0.39 20.32
N PRO A 166 -7.23 -1.54 20.23
CA PRO A 166 -7.08 -2.26 18.98
C PRO A 166 -8.46 -2.58 18.41
N LEU A 167 -8.62 -2.39 17.11
CA LEU A 167 -9.80 -2.88 16.43
C LEU A 167 -9.72 -4.40 16.28
N LYS A 168 -10.87 -5.06 16.33
CA LYS A 168 -11.01 -6.53 16.29
C LYS A 168 -11.59 -6.99 14.95
N PRO A 169 -11.38 -8.26 14.56
CA PRO A 169 -12.04 -8.85 13.41
C PRO A 169 -13.57 -8.61 13.44
N GLY A 170 -14.15 -8.34 12.28
CA GLY A 170 -15.58 -8.00 12.14
C GLY A 170 -15.93 -6.53 12.39
N GLN A 171 -15.03 -5.73 12.98
CA GLN A 171 -15.24 -4.29 13.11
C GLN A 171 -14.92 -3.57 11.80
N ARG A 172 -15.57 -2.42 11.56
CA ARG A 172 -15.31 -1.58 10.38
C ARG A 172 -14.24 -0.54 10.67
N LEU A 173 -13.26 -0.43 9.78
CA LEU A 173 -12.21 0.59 9.81
C LEU A 173 -12.36 1.53 8.60
N PHE A 174 -12.17 2.82 8.82
CA PHE A 174 -12.18 3.85 7.77
C PHE A 174 -10.80 4.48 7.67
N ARG A 175 -10.29 4.65 6.45
CA ARG A 175 -8.98 5.27 6.18
C ARG A 175 -9.13 6.40 5.15
N LYS A 176 -9.97 7.39 5.48
CA LYS A 176 -10.34 8.49 4.57
C LYS A 176 -9.15 9.27 4.02
N ASP A 177 -8.12 9.50 4.84
CA ASP A 177 -6.89 10.19 4.40
C ASP A 177 -6.14 9.38 3.34
N LEU A 178 -6.02 8.07 3.57
CA LEU A 178 -5.45 7.15 2.58
C LEU A 178 -6.33 7.08 1.32
N GLY A 179 -7.65 7.03 1.47
CA GLY A 179 -8.58 7.03 0.33
C GLY A 179 -8.37 8.24 -0.58
N ARG A 180 -8.24 9.44 -0.01
CA ARG A 180 -7.92 10.66 -0.78
C ARG A 180 -6.55 10.60 -1.46
N THR A 181 -5.57 9.94 -0.84
CA THR A 181 -4.25 9.71 -1.48
C THR A 181 -4.36 8.74 -2.64
N LEU A 182 -5.09 7.62 -2.48
CA LEU A 182 -5.33 6.66 -3.55
C LEU A 182 -6.12 7.28 -4.71
N GLU A 183 -7.08 8.16 -4.45
CA GLU A 183 -7.79 8.94 -5.48
C GLU A 183 -6.84 9.82 -6.29
N ARG A 184 -5.90 10.52 -5.62
CA ARG A 184 -4.89 11.33 -6.32
C ARG A 184 -4.01 10.47 -7.21
N ILE A 185 -3.53 9.32 -6.72
CA ILE A 185 -2.73 8.37 -7.52
C ILE A 185 -3.54 7.85 -8.72
N ALA A 186 -4.79 7.47 -8.51
CA ALA A 186 -5.65 6.97 -9.58
C ALA A 186 -5.88 8.01 -10.69
N GLN A 187 -5.93 9.30 -10.35
CA GLN A 187 -6.18 10.40 -11.29
C GLN A 187 -4.91 10.94 -11.95
N GLN A 188 -3.80 10.97 -11.21
CA GLN A 188 -2.57 11.69 -11.58
C GLN A 188 -1.38 10.75 -11.81
N GLY A 189 -1.57 9.44 -11.62
CA GLY A 189 -0.50 8.45 -11.69
C GLY A 189 0.55 8.69 -10.59
N ASP A 190 1.82 8.69 -10.98
CA ASP A 190 2.96 8.79 -10.07
C ASP A 190 2.97 10.17 -9.36
N ALA A 191 2.61 11.25 -10.07
CA ALA A 191 2.53 12.61 -9.51
C ALA A 191 1.53 12.71 -8.34
N GLY A 192 0.51 11.84 -8.29
CA GLY A 192 -0.45 11.81 -7.18
C GLY A 192 0.16 11.40 -5.83
N PHE A 193 1.37 10.82 -5.83
CA PHE A 193 2.13 10.44 -4.64
C PHE A 193 3.44 11.21 -4.50
N TYR A 194 4.22 11.32 -5.58
CA TYR A 194 5.57 11.87 -5.57
C TYR A 194 5.63 13.39 -5.77
N GLU A 195 4.50 14.02 -6.08
CA GLU A 195 4.40 15.47 -6.28
C GLU A 195 3.18 16.07 -5.54
N GLY A 196 3.15 17.40 -5.48
CA GLY A 196 2.06 18.19 -4.92
C GLY A 196 1.65 17.75 -3.51
N LYS A 197 0.34 17.75 -3.25
CA LYS A 197 -0.23 17.61 -1.91
C LYS A 197 0.22 16.38 -1.13
N THR A 198 0.42 15.23 -1.79
CA THR A 198 0.86 14.02 -1.09
C THR A 198 2.33 14.13 -0.70
N ALA A 199 3.19 14.54 -1.63
CA ALA A 199 4.61 14.71 -1.38
C ALA A 199 4.88 15.78 -0.32
N GLU A 200 4.22 16.94 -0.42
CA GLU A 200 4.29 18.02 0.57
C GLU A 200 3.90 17.53 1.97
N ALA A 201 2.84 16.73 2.08
CA ALA A 201 2.40 16.18 3.37
C ALA A 201 3.39 15.15 3.94
N ILE A 202 4.06 14.36 3.09
CA ILE A 202 5.11 13.43 3.50
C ILE A 202 6.32 14.20 4.01
N VAL A 203 6.81 15.18 3.25
CA VAL A 203 7.96 16.02 3.63
C VAL A 203 7.70 16.74 4.94
N ALA A 204 6.55 17.42 5.06
CA ALA A 204 6.17 18.12 6.29
C ALA A 204 6.05 17.18 7.49
N ALA A 205 5.61 15.93 7.29
CA ALA A 205 5.57 14.93 8.35
C ALA A 205 6.98 14.51 8.77
N MET A 206 7.88 14.23 7.82
CA MET A 206 9.28 13.90 8.10
C MET A 206 9.97 15.02 8.87
N GLU A 207 9.96 16.25 8.35
CA GLU A 207 10.57 17.43 9.01
C GLU A 207 10.07 17.65 10.44
N LYS A 208 8.79 17.38 10.70
CA LYS A 208 8.20 17.50 12.04
C LYS A 208 8.66 16.40 13.00
N THR A 209 9.00 15.22 12.49
CA THR A 209 9.30 14.04 13.30
C THR A 209 10.79 13.71 13.41
N GLY A 210 11.66 14.40 12.66
CA GLY A 210 13.09 14.15 12.55
C GLY A 210 13.42 13.17 11.44
#